data_AF-A0AAN8ULR4-F1
#
_entry.id   AF-A0AAN8ULR4-F1
#
_cell.length_a   1.000
_cell.length_b   1.000
_cell.length_c   1.000
_cell.angle_alpha   90.00
_cell.angle_beta   90.00
_cell.angle_gamma   90.00
#
_symmetry.space_group_name_H-M   'P 1'
#
loop_
_entity.id
_entity.type
_entity.pdbx_description
1 polymer ?
#
loop_
_entity_poly.entity_id
_entity_poly.type
_entity_poly.pdbx_seq_one_letter_code
_entity_poly.pdbx_strand_id
1 'polypeptide(L)'
;MSLKNAITSKPGTKVLLALCLHETNRRVAVDAGAVTEVVESLSGLSGAPAERALAVLELMCTVEEEAVELRENALSVPMMVEVMKRMEGRGREYAISVLSVIFCNGGTGRGGVEGPPPEEVAKAVALALIWGVQ
;
A
#
# COMPACT_ATOMS: atom_id res chain seq x y z
N MET A 1 1.77 -17.72 5.46
CA MET A 1 2.92 -17.30 6.31
C MET A 1 2.58 -15.91 6.80
N SER A 2 2.02 -15.76 8.01
CA SER A 2 1.45 -14.48 8.42
C SER A 2 2.54 -13.50 8.90
N LEU A 3 2.55 -12.29 8.36
CA LEU A 3 3.47 -11.22 8.73
C LEU A 3 3.17 -10.62 10.12
N LYS A 4 2.05 -11.02 10.73
CA LYS A 4 1.53 -10.55 12.03
C LYS A 4 2.42 -10.92 13.24
N ASN A 5 3.37 -11.84 13.10
CA ASN A 5 4.31 -12.18 14.18
C ASN A 5 5.53 -11.22 14.18
N ALA A 6 5.66 -10.40 15.23
CA ALA A 6 6.71 -9.37 15.36
C ALA A 6 8.16 -9.92 15.30
N ILE A 7 8.38 -11.20 15.65
CA ILE A 7 9.70 -11.86 15.59
C ILE A 7 10.04 -12.32 14.16
N THR A 8 9.03 -12.60 13.32
CA THR A 8 9.20 -12.98 11.90
C THR A 8 9.01 -11.80 10.94
N SER A 9 8.46 -10.66 11.40
CA SER A 9 8.17 -9.51 10.55
C SER A 9 9.42 -8.86 9.94
N LYS A 10 10.53 -8.80 10.70
CA LYS A 10 11.79 -8.21 10.22
C LYS A 10 12.49 -9.04 9.12
N PRO A 11 12.70 -10.37 9.27
CA PRO A 11 13.21 -11.18 8.16
C PRO A 11 12.17 -11.35 7.04
N GLY A 12 10.89 -11.49 7.38
CA GLY A 12 9.80 -11.66 6.40
C GLY A 12 9.70 -10.49 5.42
N THR A 13 9.62 -9.25 5.92
CA THR A 13 9.57 -8.05 5.06
C THR A 13 10.83 -7.85 4.22
N LYS A 14 11.99 -8.31 4.69
CA LYS A 14 13.24 -8.27 3.91
C LYS A 14 13.22 -9.26 2.76
N VAL A 15 12.83 -10.51 3.02
CA VAL A 15 12.75 -11.55 1.98
C VAL A 15 11.71 -11.17 0.95
N LEU A 16 10.53 -10.73 1.39
CA LEU A 16 9.46 -10.31 0.49
C LEU A 16 9.90 -9.14 -0.40
N LEU A 17 10.55 -8.12 0.17
CA LEU A 17 11.13 -7.03 -0.60
C LEU A 17 12.16 -7.52 -1.62
N ALA A 18 13.11 -8.36 -1.21
CA ALA A 18 14.13 -8.90 -2.11
C ALA A 18 13.52 -9.67 -3.29
N LEU A 19 12.44 -10.42 -3.05
CA LEU A 19 11.72 -11.13 -4.11
C LEU A 19 11.01 -10.15 -5.05
N CYS A 20 10.25 -9.19 -4.53
CA CYS A 20 9.48 -8.24 -5.34
C CYS A 20 10.33 -7.19 -6.10
N LEU A 21 11.61 -7.03 -5.75
CA LEU A 21 12.55 -6.25 -6.58
C LEU A 21 12.68 -6.84 -7.99
N HIS A 22 12.54 -8.15 -8.15
CA HIS A 22 12.42 -8.79 -9.45
C HIS A 22 10.97 -8.75 -9.94
N GLU A 23 10.74 -8.07 -11.05
CA GLU A 23 9.40 -7.85 -11.62
C GLU A 23 8.61 -9.15 -11.84
N THR A 24 9.27 -10.19 -12.33
CA THR A 24 8.66 -11.51 -12.56
C THR A 24 8.10 -12.17 -11.30
N ASN A 25 8.62 -11.81 -10.13
CA ASN A 25 8.19 -12.38 -8.86
C ASN A 25 7.02 -11.61 -8.24
N ARG A 26 6.72 -10.39 -8.72
CA ARG A 26 5.65 -9.55 -8.19
C ARG A 26 4.30 -10.25 -8.37
N ARG A 27 4.06 -10.77 -9.58
CA ARG A 27 2.84 -11.53 -9.87
C ARG A 27 2.69 -12.77 -8.99
N VAL A 28 3.79 -13.49 -8.76
CA VAL A 28 3.80 -14.68 -7.88
C VAL A 28 3.46 -14.30 -6.44
N ALA A 29 3.98 -13.18 -5.93
CA ALA A 29 3.65 -12.70 -4.59
C ALA A 29 2.16 -12.34 -4.48
N VAL A 30 1.59 -11.76 -5.53
CA VAL A 30 0.19 -11.34 -5.58
C VAL A 30 -0.73 -12.54 -5.64
N ASP A 31 -0.45 -13.50 -6.53
CA ASP A 31 -1.22 -14.75 -6.62
C ASP A 31 -1.20 -15.53 -5.28
N ALA A 32 -0.19 -15.28 -4.43
CA ALA A 32 -0.10 -15.81 -3.07
C ALA A 32 -0.84 -14.97 -2.00
N GLY A 33 -1.56 -13.92 -2.38
CA GLY A 33 -2.35 -13.04 -1.50
C GLY A 33 -1.53 -11.98 -0.75
N ALA A 34 -0.34 -11.61 -1.24
CA ALA A 34 0.55 -10.70 -0.53
C ALA A 34 -0.01 -9.28 -0.35
N VAL A 35 -0.84 -8.78 -1.28
CA VAL A 35 -1.43 -7.42 -1.19
C VAL A 35 -2.24 -7.28 0.09
N THR A 36 -3.23 -8.16 0.28
CA THR A 36 -4.09 -8.15 1.47
C THR A 36 -3.31 -8.41 2.76
N GLU A 37 -2.41 -9.40 2.78
CA GLU A 37 -1.62 -9.70 3.98
C GLU A 37 -0.71 -8.53 4.39
N VAL A 38 -0.11 -7.82 3.41
CA VAL A 38 0.71 -6.64 3.68
C VAL A 38 -0.12 -5.52 4.27
N VAL A 39 -1.28 -5.19 3.66
CA VAL A 39 -2.17 -4.13 4.14
C VAL A 39 -2.62 -4.40 5.59
N GLU A 40 -3.06 -5.62 5.88
CA GLU A 40 -3.49 -5.97 7.24
C GLU A 40 -2.35 -5.92 8.26
N SER A 41 -1.16 -6.36 7.85
CA SER A 41 0.00 -6.46 8.73
C SER A 41 0.59 -5.10 9.09
N LEU A 42 0.37 -4.06 8.27
CA LEU A 42 0.89 -2.72 8.53
C LEU A 42 0.48 -2.17 9.90
N SER A 43 -0.71 -2.54 10.40
CA SER A 43 -1.18 -2.18 11.74
C SER A 43 -0.20 -2.55 12.86
N GLY A 44 0.54 -3.66 12.71
CA GLY A 44 1.53 -4.14 13.68
C GLY A 44 2.98 -3.77 13.35
N LEU A 45 3.24 -3.05 12.25
CA LEU A 45 4.58 -2.69 11.80
C LEU A 45 4.91 -1.24 12.08
N SER A 46 6.17 -0.95 12.41
CA SER A 46 6.72 0.40 12.54
C SER A 46 8.17 0.46 12.06
N GLY A 47 8.65 1.66 11.74
CA GLY A 47 10.02 1.88 11.27
C GLY A 47 10.37 1.06 10.01
N ALA A 48 11.58 0.51 9.96
CA ALA A 48 12.10 -0.13 8.74
C ALA A 48 11.27 -1.33 8.22
N PRO A 49 10.69 -2.23 9.06
CA PRO A 49 9.73 -3.23 8.58
C PRO A 49 8.50 -2.65 7.86
N ALA A 50 7.92 -1.55 8.40
CA ALA A 50 6.78 -0.88 7.76
C ALA A 50 7.20 -0.24 6.43
N GLU A 51 8.34 0.46 6.39
CA GLU A 51 8.90 1.03 5.16
C GLU A 51 9.07 -0.04 4.07
N ARG A 52 9.64 -1.21 4.42
CA ARG A 52 9.80 -2.30 3.44
C ARG A 52 8.47 -2.87 2.98
N ALA A 53 7.51 -3.04 3.89
CA ALA A 53 6.18 -3.53 3.55
C ALA A 53 5.46 -2.58 2.58
N LEU A 54 5.57 -1.27 2.80
CA LEU A 54 5.01 -0.25 1.90
C LEU A 54 5.72 -0.22 0.53
N ALA A 55 7.05 -0.36 0.52
CA ALA A 55 7.81 -0.47 -0.73
C ALA A 55 7.43 -1.73 -1.53
N VAL A 56 7.18 -2.87 -0.85
CA VAL A 56 6.65 -4.08 -1.49
C VAL A 56 5.29 -3.79 -2.12
N LEU A 57 4.40 -3.09 -1.40
CA LEU A 57 3.06 -2.75 -1.88
C LEU A 57 3.11 -1.88 -3.14
N GLU A 58 3.97 -0.85 -3.15
CA GLU A 58 4.21 0.00 -4.31
C GLU A 58 4.77 -0.79 -5.50
N LEU A 59 5.72 -1.70 -5.26
CA LEU A 59 6.25 -2.57 -6.32
C LEU A 59 5.15 -3.47 -6.90
N MET A 60 4.30 -4.08 -6.08
CA MET A 60 3.19 -4.92 -6.57
C MET A 60 2.19 -4.10 -7.42
N CYS A 61 1.96 -2.84 -7.07
CA CYS A 61 1.10 -1.94 -7.84
C CYS A 61 1.62 -1.55 -9.24
N THR A 62 2.84 -1.97 -9.61
CA THR A 62 3.33 -1.84 -11.00
C THR A 62 2.69 -2.84 -11.96
N VAL A 63 1.96 -3.81 -11.44
CA VAL A 63 1.13 -4.74 -12.20
C VAL A 63 -0.33 -4.28 -12.05
N GLU A 64 -1.10 -4.23 -13.13
CA GLU A 64 -2.38 -3.50 -13.12
C GLU A 64 -3.48 -4.26 -12.37
N GLU A 65 -3.53 -5.59 -12.48
CA GLU A 65 -4.50 -6.43 -11.77
C GLU A 65 -4.38 -6.28 -10.24
N GLU A 66 -3.17 -6.02 -9.77
CA GLU A 66 -2.79 -5.83 -8.37
C GLU A 66 -3.22 -4.46 -7.86
N ALA A 67 -3.06 -3.43 -8.70
CA ALA A 67 -3.56 -2.10 -8.42
C ALA A 67 -5.09 -2.12 -8.27
N VAL A 68 -5.78 -2.98 -9.04
CA VAL A 68 -7.22 -3.23 -8.88
C VAL A 68 -7.52 -3.90 -7.54
N GLU A 69 -6.84 -5.00 -7.18
CA GLU A 69 -7.05 -5.67 -5.89
C GLU A 69 -6.85 -4.70 -4.71
N LEU A 70 -5.81 -3.87 -4.77
CA LEU A 70 -5.55 -2.86 -3.75
C LEU A 70 -6.69 -1.83 -3.63
N ARG A 71 -7.25 -1.37 -4.76
CA ARG A 71 -8.37 -0.41 -4.81
C ARG A 71 -9.66 -1.01 -4.26
N GLU A 72 -9.91 -2.28 -4.52
CA GLU A 72 -11.10 -3.00 -4.05
C GLU A 72 -11.01 -3.38 -2.57
N ASN A 73 -9.80 -3.43 -2.00
CA ASN A 73 -9.60 -3.73 -0.59
C ASN A 73 -10.02 -2.54 0.30
N ALA A 74 -11.12 -2.72 1.03
CA ALA A 74 -11.72 -1.73 1.93
C ALA A 74 -10.79 -1.23 3.06
N LEU A 75 -9.71 -1.97 3.39
CA LEU A 75 -8.74 -1.56 4.40
C LEU A 75 -7.61 -0.69 3.86
N SER A 76 -7.41 -0.66 2.53
CA SER A 76 -6.26 0.03 1.91
C SER A 76 -6.22 1.52 2.22
N VAL A 77 -7.31 2.24 1.94
CA VAL A 77 -7.40 3.70 2.19
C VAL A 77 -7.27 4.04 3.68
N PRO A 78 -8.06 3.48 4.61
CA PRO A 78 -7.93 3.81 6.03
C PRO A 78 -6.55 3.44 6.59
N MET A 79 -5.93 2.35 6.13
CA MET A 79 -4.60 1.95 6.56
C MET A 79 -3.52 2.93 6.08
N MET A 80 -3.55 3.36 4.81
CA MET A 80 -2.58 4.33 4.30
C MET A 80 -2.73 5.69 4.99
N VAL A 81 -3.95 6.14 5.26
CA VAL A 81 -4.21 7.37 6.04
C VAL A 81 -3.62 7.25 7.45
N GLU A 82 -3.77 6.10 8.09
CA GLU A 82 -3.19 5.86 9.42
C GLU A 82 -1.65 5.83 9.38
N VAL A 83 -1.07 5.17 8.38
CA VAL A 83 0.39 5.18 8.15
C VAL A 83 0.91 6.61 7.96
N MET A 84 0.24 7.44 7.17
CA MET A 84 0.63 8.84 6.97
C MET A 84 0.68 9.64 8.27
N LYS A 85 -0.28 9.40 9.17
CA LYS A 85 -0.36 10.10 10.47
C LYS A 85 0.76 9.68 11.43
N ARG A 86 1.13 8.39 11.43
CA ARG A 86 2.04 7.82 12.44
C ARG A 86 3.49 7.63 11.99
N MET A 87 3.76 7.65 10.68
CA MET A 87 5.11 7.48 10.11
C MET A 87 5.65 8.80 9.55
N GLU A 88 6.98 8.87 9.40
CA GLU A 88 7.69 10.00 8.79
C GLU A 88 8.64 9.53 7.68
N GLY A 89 9.20 10.49 6.93
CA GLY A 89 10.15 10.23 5.84
C GLY A 89 9.60 9.23 4.82
N ARG A 90 10.43 8.25 4.44
CA ARG A 90 10.10 7.25 3.41
C ARG A 90 8.81 6.49 3.68
N GLY A 91 8.52 6.17 4.95
CA GLY A 91 7.28 5.47 5.30
C GLY A 91 6.04 6.29 4.95
N ARG A 92 6.09 7.61 5.15
CA ARG A 92 5.01 8.53 4.78
C ARG A 92 4.94 8.71 3.26
N GLU A 93 6.08 8.86 2.60
CA GLU A 93 6.18 8.99 1.14
C GLU A 93 5.59 7.77 0.41
N TYR A 94 5.92 6.55 0.86
CA TYR A 94 5.35 5.34 0.27
C TYR A 94 3.83 5.26 0.47
N ALA A 95 3.32 5.66 1.65
CA ALA A 95 1.87 5.69 1.88
C ALA A 95 1.14 6.66 0.94
N ILE A 96 1.76 7.83 0.68
CA ILE A 96 1.24 8.81 -0.30
C ILE A 96 1.27 8.22 -1.72
N SER A 97 2.37 7.55 -2.10
CA SER A 97 2.49 6.90 -3.41
C SER A 97 1.42 5.84 -3.62
N VAL A 98 1.20 4.98 -2.62
CA VAL A 98 0.15 3.95 -2.66
C VAL A 98 -1.25 4.57 -2.74
N LEU A 99 -1.54 5.66 -2.02
CA LEU A 99 -2.81 6.40 -2.18
C LEU A 99 -2.97 6.95 -3.59
N SER A 100 -1.90 7.41 -4.23
CA SER A 100 -1.95 7.84 -5.63
C SER A 100 -2.31 6.70 -6.58
N VAL A 101 -1.81 5.47 -6.35
CA VAL A 101 -2.24 4.29 -7.13
C VAL A 101 -3.74 4.04 -6.98
N ILE A 102 -4.25 4.14 -5.74
CA ILE A 102 -5.66 3.91 -5.43
C ILE A 102 -6.55 4.94 -6.13
N PHE A 103 -6.19 6.23 -6.07
CA PHE A 103 -7.04 7.33 -6.54
C PHE A 103 -6.79 7.79 -7.98
N CYS A 104 -5.55 7.72 -8.47
CA CYS A 104 -5.12 8.41 -9.69
C CYS A 104 -4.88 7.48 -10.88
N ASN A 105 -4.57 6.21 -10.68
CA ASN A 105 -4.24 5.30 -11.78
C ASN A 105 -5.48 4.65 -12.45
N GLY A 106 -6.61 5.37 -12.49
CA GLY A 106 -7.89 4.95 -13.11
C GLY A 106 -7.91 4.95 -14.64
N GLY A 107 -6.80 4.58 -15.28
CA GLY A 107 -6.62 4.59 -16.72
C GLY A 107 -6.80 3.22 -17.35
N THR A 108 -8.03 2.73 -17.49
CA THR A 108 -8.59 2.13 -18.72
C THR A 108 -9.95 1.49 -18.42
N GLY A 109 -10.96 1.88 -19.21
CA GLY A 109 -12.36 1.74 -18.82
C GLY A 109 -12.89 0.32 -18.68
N ARG A 110 -13.68 0.11 -17.63
CA ARG A 110 -14.94 -0.65 -17.71
C ARG A 110 -15.78 -0.43 -16.46
N GLY A 111 -16.96 0.16 -16.67
CA GLY A 111 -18.17 -0.09 -15.88
C GLY A 111 -18.19 0.37 -14.42
N GLY A 112 -18.76 1.56 -14.19
CA GLY A 112 -19.77 1.76 -13.14
C GLY A 112 -19.46 1.29 -11.71
N VAL A 113 -18.27 1.56 -11.19
CA VAL A 113 -18.05 1.59 -9.74
C VAL A 113 -17.93 3.04 -9.30
N GLU A 114 -18.82 3.40 -8.39
CA GLU A 114 -18.89 4.69 -7.71
C GLU A 114 -17.47 5.06 -7.23
N GLY A 115 -17.02 6.28 -7.57
CA GLY A 115 -15.73 6.76 -7.11
C GLY A 115 -15.63 6.68 -5.57
N PRO A 116 -14.41 6.72 -5.02
CA PRO A 116 -14.21 6.59 -3.58
C PRO A 116 -15.11 7.57 -2.81
N PRO A 117 -15.62 7.16 -1.64
CA PRO A 117 -16.60 7.95 -0.91
C PRO A 117 -16.05 9.38 -0.68
N PRO A 118 -16.89 10.42 -0.82
CA PRO A 118 -16.45 11.81 -0.74
C PRO A 118 -15.68 12.16 0.55
N GLU A 119 -15.95 11.44 1.64
CA GLU A 119 -15.25 11.59 2.91
C GLU A 119 -13.78 11.14 2.83
N GLU A 120 -13.48 10.06 2.11
CA GLU A 120 -12.12 9.58 1.90
C GLU A 120 -11.33 10.49 0.98
N VAL A 121 -11.99 10.98 -0.09
CA VAL A 121 -11.42 11.99 -0.99
C VAL A 121 -11.09 13.27 -0.22
N ALA A 122 -12.00 13.75 0.63
CA ALA A 122 -11.77 14.93 1.45
C ALA A 122 -10.60 14.74 2.44
N LYS A 123 -10.47 13.56 3.05
CA LYS A 123 -9.33 13.23 3.93
C LYS A 123 -8.01 13.20 3.15
N ALA A 124 -8.00 12.59 1.97
CA ALA A 124 -6.80 12.56 1.12
C ALA A 124 -6.39 13.96 0.66
N VAL A 125 -7.35 14.80 0.25
CA VAL A 125 -7.10 16.21 -0.13
C VAL A 125 -6.57 17.02 1.04
N ALA A 126 -7.18 16.91 2.23
CA ALA A 126 -6.72 17.61 3.42
C ALA A 126 -5.28 17.21 3.78
N LEU A 127 -4.96 15.93 3.69
CA LEU A 127 -3.60 15.45 3.89
C LEU A 127 -2.65 16.02 2.82
N ALA A 128 -2.98 15.91 1.54
CA ALA A 128 -2.14 16.43 0.46
C ALA A 128 -1.79 17.93 0.64
N LEU A 129 -2.74 18.74 1.10
CA LEU A 129 -2.52 20.16 1.40
C LEU A 129 -1.62 20.40 2.63
N ILE A 130 -1.67 19.53 3.63
CA ILE A 130 -0.84 19.62 4.84
C ILE A 130 0.61 19.22 4.54
N TRP A 131 0.82 18.22 3.66
CA TRP A 131 2.14 17.63 3.42
C TRP A 131 2.84 18.10 2.14
N GLY A 132 2.14 18.79 1.23
CA GLY A 132 2.68 19.25 -0.07
C GLY A 132 3.37 20.62 -0.08
N VAL A 133 3.64 21.22 1.08
CA VAL A 133 4.17 22.61 1.21
C VAL A 133 5.54 22.68 1.91
N GLN A 134 6.32 21.59 1.97
CA GLN A 134 7.66 21.64 2.57
C GLN A 134 8.77 21.17 1.63
#